data_AF-A0A7X3ARB7-F1
#
_entry.id   AF-A0A7X3ARB7-F1
#
_cell.length_a   1.000
_cell.length_b   1.000
_cell.length_c   1.000
_cell.angle_alpha   90.00
_cell.angle_beta   90.00
_cell.angle_gamma   90.00
#
_symmetry.space_group_name_H-M   'P 1'
#
loop_
_entity.id
_entity.type
_entity.pdbx_description
1 polymer ?
#
loop_
_entity_poly.entity_id
_entity_poly.type
_entity_poly.pdbx_seq_one_letter_code
_entity_poly.pdbx_strand_id
1 'polypeptide(L)'
;MRQPRSAKANPFPYRGSLVCYLSLDAAGSLTQVGHDFSSAAEAYRRAAAGEIRLYAVWPGEYSSDLFEIDDLNAFADAFGVERPDPHVHDLAWTLSPMDDGTSRYANVNVVFRCGCTLSKQNIKKFANDMRRQMGWNVATSTVPGCHGSADGPEVYTIRVERRTLGHAAP
;
A
#
# COMPACT_ATOMS: atom_id res chain seq x y z
N MET A 1 28.60 -18.40 -4.12
CA MET A 1 27.81 -17.40 -3.39
C MET A 1 26.33 -17.74 -3.58
N ARG A 2 25.51 -17.74 -2.52
CA ARG A 2 24.06 -17.97 -2.64
C ARG A 2 23.41 -16.74 -3.28
N GLN A 3 22.51 -16.93 -4.24
CA GLN A 3 21.76 -15.83 -4.84
C GLN A 3 20.74 -15.28 -3.83
N PRO A 4 20.49 -13.95 -3.84
CA PRO A 4 19.44 -13.36 -3.01
C PRO A 4 18.06 -13.91 -3.38
N ARG A 5 17.20 -14.08 -2.38
CA ARG A 5 15.83 -14.55 -2.57
C ARG A 5 14.93 -13.37 -2.94
N SER A 6 13.91 -13.59 -3.76
CA SER A 6 12.89 -12.56 -4.04
C SER A 6 12.01 -12.33 -2.82
N ALA A 7 11.79 -11.07 -2.44
CA ALA A 7 10.86 -10.70 -1.36
C ALA A 7 9.39 -10.92 -1.74
N LYS A 8 9.07 -11.04 -3.03
CA LYS A 8 7.73 -11.33 -3.56
C LYS A 8 7.27 -12.78 -3.31
N ALA A 9 8.20 -13.73 -3.17
CA ALA A 9 7.88 -15.17 -3.15
C ALA A 9 7.42 -15.70 -1.78
N ASN A 10 7.54 -14.92 -0.70
CA ASN A 10 7.10 -15.29 0.65
C ASN A 10 6.51 -14.06 1.35
N PRO A 11 5.64 -14.22 2.37
CA PRO A 11 5.18 -13.09 3.19
C PRO A 11 6.36 -12.49 3.97
N PHE A 12 7.08 -11.58 3.32
CA PHE A 12 8.26 -10.93 3.88
C PHE A 12 7.82 -9.91 4.95
N PRO A 13 8.37 -9.96 6.18
CA PRO A 13 7.93 -9.10 7.26
C PRO A 13 8.56 -7.71 7.14
N TYR A 14 8.08 -6.89 6.19
CA TYR A 14 8.68 -5.58 5.88
C TYR A 14 8.85 -4.64 7.09
N ARG A 15 7.96 -4.71 8.09
CA ARG A 15 8.05 -3.90 9.32
C ARG A 15 8.67 -4.65 10.51
N GLY A 16 9.26 -5.82 10.27
CA GLY A 16 9.93 -6.58 11.32
C GLY A 16 11.11 -5.79 11.86
N SER A 17 11.17 -5.62 13.19
CA SER A 17 12.26 -4.88 13.86
C SER A 17 13.65 -5.50 13.64
N LEU A 18 13.70 -6.77 13.26
CA LEU A 18 14.92 -7.52 13.00
C LEU A 18 15.34 -7.48 11.52
N VAL A 19 14.53 -6.92 10.63
CA VAL A 19 14.91 -6.78 9.21
C VAL A 19 15.95 -5.67 9.10
N CYS A 20 17.01 -5.86 8.33
CA CYS A 20 17.99 -4.82 8.04
C CYS A 20 17.95 -4.48 6.55
N TYR A 21 17.61 -3.23 6.22
CA TYR A 21 17.57 -2.78 4.84
C TYR A 21 18.93 -2.24 4.40
N LEU A 22 19.31 -2.59 3.18
CA LEU A 22 20.54 -2.18 2.55
C LEU A 22 20.21 -1.65 1.15
N SER A 23 20.88 -0.59 0.73
CA SER A 23 20.85 -0.14 -0.66
C SER A 23 22.22 -0.32 -1.29
N LEU A 24 22.21 -0.77 -2.54
CA LEU A 24 23.40 -0.91 -3.37
C LEU A 24 23.26 0.03 -4.56
N ASP A 25 24.18 0.98 -4.71
CA ASP A 25 24.18 1.87 -5.87
C ASP A 25 24.92 1.26 -7.08
N ALA A 26 24.82 1.93 -8.22
CA ALA A 26 25.51 1.53 -9.46
C ALA A 26 27.06 1.56 -9.34
N ALA A 27 27.61 2.29 -8.38
CA ALA A 27 29.04 2.32 -8.10
C ALA A 27 29.50 1.14 -7.21
N GLY A 28 28.56 0.31 -6.74
CA GLY A 28 28.83 -0.81 -5.85
C GLY A 28 28.94 -0.41 -4.37
N SER A 29 28.54 0.81 -4.01
CA SER A 29 28.52 1.27 -2.62
C SER A 29 27.30 0.72 -1.90
N LEU A 30 27.55 0.07 -0.76
CA LEU A 30 26.51 -0.50 0.10
C LEU A 30 26.25 0.44 1.28
N THR A 31 25.01 0.89 1.44
CA THR A 31 24.60 1.72 2.59
C THR A 31 23.41 1.12 3.30
N GLN A 32 23.35 1.27 4.63
CA GLN A 32 22.21 0.83 5.42
C GLN A 32 21.07 1.85 5.32
N VAL A 33 19.86 1.36 5.08
CA VAL A 33 18.65 2.18 5.05
C VAL A 33 17.98 2.11 6.43
N GLY A 34 17.68 3.28 7.00
CA GLY A 34 16.97 3.39 8.27
C GLY A 34 15.53 2.86 8.19
N HIS A 35 15.00 2.42 9.33
CA HIS A 35 13.60 1.97 9.47
C HIS A 35 12.59 3.11 9.59
N ASP A 36 13.06 4.35 9.64
CA ASP A 36 12.21 5.53 9.70
C ASP A 36 11.61 5.86 8.33
N PHE A 37 10.52 6.61 8.37
CA PHE A 37 9.80 7.02 7.16
C PHE A 37 10.68 7.82 6.18
N SER A 38 11.57 8.69 6.68
CA SER A 38 12.39 9.55 5.83
C SER A 38 13.40 8.72 5.03
N SER A 39 14.12 7.83 5.71
CA SER A 39 15.08 6.92 5.11
C SER A 39 14.41 5.96 4.12
N ALA A 40 13.27 5.37 4.50
CA ALA A 40 12.52 4.49 3.61
C ALA A 40 11.99 5.24 2.38
N ALA A 41 11.50 6.46 2.54
CA ALA A 41 11.01 7.28 1.44
C ALA A 41 12.12 7.69 0.46
N GLU A 42 13.29 8.05 0.97
CA GLU A 42 14.46 8.34 0.14
C GLU A 42 14.94 7.10 -0.62
N ALA A 43 15.10 5.97 0.09
CA ALA A 43 15.55 4.75 -0.53
C ALA A 43 14.56 4.23 -1.59
N TYR A 44 13.26 4.34 -1.33
CA TYR A 44 12.24 4.03 -2.32
C TYR A 44 12.33 4.95 -3.54
N ARG A 45 12.48 6.27 -3.37
CA ARG A 45 12.62 7.21 -4.50
C ARG A 45 13.82 6.88 -5.39
N ARG A 46 14.98 6.63 -4.77
CA ARG A 46 16.21 6.28 -5.50
C ARG A 46 16.10 4.91 -6.17
N ALA A 47 15.46 3.94 -5.53
CA ALA A 47 15.23 2.63 -6.11
C ALA A 47 14.24 2.68 -7.29
N ALA A 48 13.18 3.48 -7.18
CA ALA A 48 12.21 3.73 -8.25
C ALA A 48 12.84 4.47 -9.44
N ALA A 49 13.82 5.34 -9.19
CA ALA A 49 14.63 5.98 -10.24
C ALA A 49 15.69 5.03 -10.86
N GLY A 50 15.83 3.80 -10.36
CA GLY A 50 16.84 2.84 -10.82
C GLY A 50 18.27 3.18 -10.38
N GLU A 51 18.46 4.15 -9.48
CA GLU A 51 19.79 4.54 -8.99
C GLU A 51 20.39 3.52 -8.03
N ILE A 52 19.53 2.83 -7.27
CA ILE A 52 19.91 1.85 -6.26
C ILE A 52 19.07 0.59 -6.36
N ARG A 53 19.63 -0.53 -5.92
CA ARG A 53 18.91 -1.78 -5.66
C ARG A 53 18.71 -1.93 -4.16
N LEU A 54 17.48 -2.22 -3.76
CA LEU A 54 17.14 -2.45 -2.36
C LEU A 54 17.24 -3.92 -2.00
N TYR A 55 17.90 -4.18 -0.88
CA TYR A 55 18.01 -5.49 -0.27
C TYR A 55 17.54 -5.43 1.18
N ALA A 56 17.11 -6.56 1.69
CA ALA A 56 16.78 -6.73 3.09
C ALA A 56 17.38 -8.02 3.62
N VAL A 57 18.08 -7.94 4.74
CA VAL A 57 18.52 -9.10 5.49
C VAL A 57 17.47 -9.38 6.54
N TRP A 58 16.85 -10.54 6.45
CA TRP A 58 15.93 -10.98 7.50
C TRP A 58 16.54 -12.19 8.21
N PRO A 59 16.80 -12.10 9.51
CA PRO A 59 17.09 -13.27 10.32
C PRO A 59 15.78 -14.04 10.46
N GLY A 60 15.59 -15.04 9.59
CA GLY A 60 14.55 -16.04 9.80
C GLY A 60 14.85 -16.86 11.06
N GLU A 61 14.03 -17.87 11.32
CA GLU A 61 14.15 -18.71 12.53
C GLU A 61 15.42 -19.58 12.56
N TYR A 62 16.07 -19.82 11.41
CA TYR A 62 17.23 -20.71 11.28
C TYR A 62 18.40 -20.17 10.42
N SER A 63 18.21 -19.12 9.62
CA SER A 63 19.30 -18.46 8.87
C SER A 63 18.98 -17.00 8.53
N SER A 64 20.02 -16.16 8.47
CA SER A 64 19.94 -14.83 7.87
C SER A 64 19.99 -14.96 6.35
N ASP A 65 18.86 -14.76 5.68
CA ASP A 65 18.80 -14.74 4.23
C ASP A 65 18.81 -13.30 3.72
N LEU A 66 19.49 -13.09 2.60
CA LEU A 66 19.46 -11.84 1.85
C LEU A 66 18.29 -11.90 0.86
N PHE A 67 17.38 -10.94 0.97
CA PHE A 67 16.25 -10.76 0.08
C PHE A 67 16.48 -9.54 -0.79
N GLU A 68 16.20 -9.66 -2.09
CA GLU A 68 16.08 -8.51 -2.98
C GLU A 68 14.65 -7.98 -2.87
N ILE A 69 14.52 -6.67 -2.62
CA ILE A 69 13.24 -5.97 -2.63
C ILE A 69 12.88 -5.67 -4.09
N ASP A 70 12.43 -6.71 -4.78
CA ASP A 70 11.94 -6.64 -6.15
C ASP A 70 10.53 -6.01 -6.21
N ASP A 71 9.75 -6.17 -5.15
CA ASP A 71 8.46 -5.49 -4.98
C ASP A 71 8.62 -4.16 -4.20
N LEU A 72 9.10 -3.13 -4.91
CA LEU A 72 9.21 -1.77 -4.37
C LEU A 72 7.86 -1.22 -3.88
N ASN A 73 6.77 -1.72 -4.46
CA ASN A 73 5.42 -1.33 -4.09
C ASN A 73 5.07 -1.86 -2.70
N ALA A 74 5.28 -3.14 -2.43
CA ALA A 74 5.10 -3.73 -1.11
C ALA A 74 5.95 -3.03 -0.03
N PHE A 75 7.19 -2.67 -0.37
CA PHE A 75 8.05 -1.84 0.50
C PHE A 75 7.43 -0.47 0.78
N ALA A 76 6.99 0.27 -0.25
CA ALA A 76 6.36 1.57 -0.06
C ALA A 76 5.08 1.49 0.80
N ASP A 77 4.23 0.49 0.59
CA ASP A 77 3.01 0.33 1.40
C ASP A 77 3.34 -0.01 2.85
N ALA A 78 4.35 -0.86 3.09
CA ALA A 78 4.77 -1.22 4.44
C ALA A 78 5.30 -0.01 5.23
N PHE A 79 6.04 0.89 4.58
CA PHE A 79 6.58 2.10 5.21
C PHE A 79 5.66 3.31 5.09
N GLY A 80 4.56 3.21 4.35
CA GLY A 80 3.62 4.31 4.09
C GLY A 80 4.17 5.38 3.15
N VAL A 81 5.20 5.06 2.37
CA VAL A 81 5.84 5.97 1.41
C VAL A 81 4.90 6.24 0.24
N GLU A 82 4.78 7.50 -0.16
CA GLU A 82 4.02 7.88 -1.35
C GLU A 82 4.71 7.35 -2.61
N ARG A 83 3.96 6.59 -3.42
CA ARG A 83 4.44 6.07 -4.70
C ARG A 83 4.39 7.20 -5.75
N PRO A 84 5.41 7.40 -6.59
CA PRO A 84 5.36 8.36 -7.68
C PRO A 84 4.44 7.90 -8.82
N ASP A 85 4.02 6.64 -8.86
CA ASP A 85 3.00 6.20 -9.80
C ASP A 85 1.63 6.69 -9.32
N PRO A 86 0.96 7.61 -10.06
CA PRO A 86 -0.46 7.86 -9.89
C PRO A 86 -1.21 6.64 -10.42
N HIS A 87 -1.17 5.54 -9.68
CA HIS A 87 -2.02 4.39 -9.98
C HIS A 87 -3.47 4.84 -9.86
N VAL A 88 -4.17 4.93 -10.99
CA VAL A 88 -5.59 5.18 -11.04
C VAL A 88 -6.30 3.92 -10.57
N HIS A 89 -7.01 4.01 -9.44
CA HIS A 89 -7.75 2.87 -8.89
C HIS A 89 -8.94 2.56 -9.80
N ASP A 90 -8.87 1.46 -10.54
CA ASP A 90 -10.07 0.88 -11.16
C ASP A 90 -10.87 0.15 -10.08
N LEU A 91 -11.99 0.75 -9.68
CA LEU A 91 -12.88 0.21 -8.65
C LEU A 91 -14.34 0.33 -9.09
N ALA A 92 -15.13 -0.67 -8.71
CA ALA A 92 -16.58 -0.58 -8.71
C ALA A 92 -17.04 -0.16 -7.32
N TRP A 93 -18.09 0.66 -7.24
CA TRP A 93 -18.64 1.06 -5.95
C TRP A 93 -20.17 1.07 -5.97
N THR A 94 -20.76 0.82 -4.81
CA THR A 94 -22.20 0.92 -4.57
C THR A 94 -22.46 1.54 -3.20
N LEU A 95 -23.60 2.20 -3.03
CA LEU A 95 -24.03 2.61 -1.69
C LEU A 95 -24.27 1.36 -0.83
N SER A 96 -23.75 1.38 0.38
CA SER A 96 -23.93 0.29 1.33
C SER A 96 -25.39 0.21 1.75
N PRO A 97 -25.99 -0.99 1.92
CA PRO A 97 -27.33 -1.13 2.51
C PRO A 97 -27.43 -0.56 3.94
N MET A 98 -26.29 -0.40 4.62
CA MET A 98 -26.17 0.22 5.93
C MET A 98 -26.05 1.76 5.88
N ASP A 99 -26.15 2.37 4.68
CA ASP A 99 -26.18 3.83 4.55
C ASP A 99 -27.54 4.38 4.99
N ASP A 100 -27.52 5.41 5.83
CA ASP A 100 -28.73 6.05 6.36
C ASP A 100 -29.33 7.10 5.41
N GLY A 101 -28.71 7.33 4.24
CA GLY A 101 -29.12 8.32 3.24
C GLY A 101 -29.01 9.79 3.68
N THR A 102 -28.73 10.07 4.96
CA THR A 102 -28.94 11.39 5.58
C THR A 102 -27.70 11.93 6.27
N SER A 103 -26.80 11.05 6.73
CA SER A 103 -25.53 11.45 7.33
C SER A 103 -24.63 12.19 6.34
N ARG A 104 -23.79 13.07 6.90
CA ARG A 104 -22.75 13.80 6.16
C ARG A 104 -21.80 12.86 5.40
N TYR A 105 -21.50 11.71 6.00
CA TYR A 105 -20.72 10.65 5.38
C TYR A 105 -21.64 9.53 4.95
N ALA A 106 -21.53 9.11 3.69
CA ALA A 106 -22.20 7.94 3.17
C ALA A 106 -21.32 6.70 3.37
N ASN A 107 -21.94 5.57 3.68
CA ASN A 107 -21.28 4.26 3.67
C ASN A 107 -21.27 3.73 2.23
N VAL A 108 -20.07 3.50 1.69
CA VAL A 108 -19.86 3.05 0.32
C VAL A 108 -19.12 1.72 0.35
N ASN A 109 -19.66 0.74 -0.37
CA ASN A 109 -19.00 -0.52 -0.64
C ASN A 109 -18.14 -0.34 -1.89
N VAL A 110 -16.85 -0.61 -1.81
CA VAL A 110 -15.91 -0.54 -2.93
C VAL A 110 -15.30 -1.91 -3.21
N VAL A 111 -15.15 -2.22 -4.49
CA VAL A 111 -14.52 -3.44 -5.00
C VAL A 111 -13.41 -3.04 -5.94
N PHE A 112 -12.17 -3.34 -5.56
CA PHE A 112 -11.01 -3.02 -6.38
C PHE A 112 -10.86 -4.04 -7.52
N ARG A 113 -10.95 -3.57 -8.77
CA ARG A 113 -10.65 -4.37 -9.96
C ARG A 113 -9.17 -4.34 -10.32
N CYS A 114 -8.45 -3.33 -9.84
CA CYS A 114 -7.00 -3.22 -9.96
C CYS A 114 -6.20 -4.17 -9.06
N GLY A 115 -6.86 -4.98 -8.21
CA GLY A 115 -6.18 -5.88 -7.26
C GLY A 115 -5.60 -5.18 -6.03
N CYS A 116 -5.90 -3.89 -5.82
CA CYS A 116 -5.52 -3.18 -4.59
C CYS A 116 -6.31 -3.70 -3.39
N THR A 117 -5.65 -3.73 -2.24
CA THR A 117 -6.27 -4.04 -0.95
C THR A 117 -6.31 -2.81 -0.07
N LEU A 118 -7.35 -2.67 0.75
CA LEU A 118 -7.51 -1.52 1.64
C LEU A 118 -7.32 -1.94 3.09
N SER A 119 -6.43 -1.25 3.78
CA SER A 119 -6.06 -1.49 5.17
C SER A 119 -5.97 -0.18 5.95
N LYS A 120 -5.93 -0.28 7.28
CA LYS A 120 -5.72 0.90 8.15
C LYS A 120 -4.40 1.63 7.85
N GLN A 121 -3.40 0.93 7.32
CA GLN A 121 -2.08 1.49 7.04
C GLN A 121 -2.09 2.32 5.74
N ASN A 122 -2.88 1.91 4.73
CA ASN A 122 -2.92 2.57 3.42
C ASN A 122 -4.14 3.47 3.19
N ILE A 123 -5.11 3.53 4.12
CA ILE A 123 -6.34 4.34 3.98
C ILE A 123 -6.08 5.83 3.72
N LYS A 124 -5.02 6.41 4.29
CA LYS A 124 -4.66 7.83 4.07
C LYS A 124 -4.25 8.09 2.63
N LYS A 125 -3.44 7.19 2.08
CA LYS A 125 -3.00 7.24 0.69
C LYS A 125 -4.19 7.06 -0.24
N PHE A 126 -5.00 6.02 0.00
CA PHE A 126 -6.24 5.81 -0.75
C PHE A 126 -7.15 7.04 -0.73
N ALA A 127 -7.33 7.70 0.42
CA ALA A 127 -8.12 8.92 0.52
C ALA A 127 -7.55 10.07 -0.34
N ASN A 128 -6.22 10.22 -0.39
CA ASN A 128 -5.56 11.20 -1.26
C ASN A 128 -5.74 10.83 -2.75
N ASP A 129 -5.59 9.57 -3.11
CA ASP A 129 -5.78 9.08 -4.47
C ASP A 129 -7.22 9.32 -4.93
N MET A 130 -8.21 8.95 -4.12
CA MET A 130 -9.62 9.16 -4.41
C MET A 130 -10.02 10.63 -4.49
N ARG A 131 -9.38 11.48 -3.68
CA ARG A 131 -9.57 12.93 -3.76
C ARG A 131 -9.07 13.50 -5.08
N ARG A 132 -7.92 13.01 -5.58
CA ARG A 132 -7.35 13.43 -6.87
C ARG A 132 -8.10 12.83 -8.06
N GLN A 133 -8.47 11.56 -7.97
CA GLN A 133 -9.05 10.77 -9.06
C GLN A 133 -10.54 11.03 -9.25
N MET A 134 -11.32 11.03 -8.17
CA MET A 134 -12.79 11.12 -8.21
C MET A 134 -13.34 12.35 -7.47
N GLY A 135 -12.48 13.17 -6.87
CA GLY A 135 -12.91 14.31 -6.06
C GLY A 135 -13.47 13.92 -4.70
N TRP A 136 -13.34 12.66 -4.29
CA TRP A 136 -13.97 12.13 -3.08
C TRP A 136 -13.19 12.49 -1.82
N ASN A 137 -13.90 12.84 -0.75
CA ASN A 137 -13.32 13.03 0.57
C ASN A 137 -13.62 11.81 1.45
N VAL A 138 -12.65 10.90 1.53
CA VAL A 138 -12.76 9.63 2.26
C VAL A 138 -12.35 9.83 3.73
N ALA A 139 -13.14 9.33 4.67
CA ALA A 139 -12.82 9.37 6.08
C ALA A 139 -11.76 8.32 6.43
N THR A 140 -10.58 8.77 6.86
CA THR A 140 -9.45 7.90 7.21
C THR A 140 -9.45 7.43 8.66
N SER A 141 -10.38 7.94 9.48
CA SER A 141 -10.47 7.68 10.92
C SER A 141 -11.16 6.37 11.26
N THR A 142 -11.90 5.79 10.31
CA THR A 142 -12.62 4.52 10.49
C THR A 142 -11.84 3.41 9.80
N VAL A 143 -11.68 2.26 10.48
CA VAL A 143 -11.08 1.09 9.84
C VAL A 143 -12.03 0.63 8.73
N PRO A 144 -11.55 0.42 7.49
CA PRO A 144 -12.38 -0.13 6.44
C PRO A 144 -12.90 -1.51 6.89
N GLY A 145 -14.21 -1.72 6.81
CA GLY A 145 -14.74 -3.07 6.94
C GLY A 145 -14.32 -3.87 5.71
N CYS A 146 -13.82 -5.08 5.88
CA CYS A 146 -13.59 -6.00 4.77
C CYS A 146 -14.50 -7.21 4.95
N HIS A 147 -15.38 -7.44 3.98
CA HIS A 147 -16.23 -8.62 3.94
C HIS A 147 -16.13 -9.22 2.54
N GLY A 148 -15.54 -10.41 2.46
CA GLY A 148 -15.41 -11.20 1.23
C GLY A 148 -16.02 -12.58 1.39
N SER A 149 -16.57 -13.12 0.31
CA SER A 149 -16.88 -14.54 0.18
C SER A 149 -15.60 -15.29 -0.19
N ALA A 150 -15.44 -16.55 0.22
CA ALA A 150 -14.27 -17.38 -0.08
C ALA A 150 -13.95 -17.48 -1.59
N ASP A 151 -14.93 -17.23 -2.46
CA ASP A 151 -14.82 -17.25 -3.93
C ASP A 151 -15.25 -15.93 -4.61
N GLY A 152 -15.46 -14.86 -3.84
CA GLY A 152 -15.96 -13.57 -4.34
C GLY A 152 -14.94 -12.42 -4.24
N PRO A 153 -15.13 -11.32 -5.00
CA PRO A 153 -14.26 -10.16 -4.89
C PRO A 153 -14.33 -9.56 -3.48
N GLU A 154 -13.19 -9.16 -2.92
CA GLU A 154 -13.14 -8.49 -1.61
C GLU A 154 -13.90 -7.16 -1.67
N VAL A 155 -14.90 -7.03 -0.80
CA VAL A 155 -15.69 -5.80 -0.68
C VAL A 155 -15.23 -5.04 0.55
N TYR A 156 -14.88 -3.78 0.34
CA TYR A 156 -14.44 -2.88 1.40
C TYR A 156 -15.50 -1.82 1.67
N THR A 157 -15.92 -1.67 2.93
CA THR A 157 -16.84 -0.62 3.34
C THR A 157 -16.05 0.58 3.84
N ILE A 158 -16.19 1.71 3.13
CA ILE A 158 -15.54 2.98 3.45
C ILE A 158 -16.60 4.07 3.70
N ARG A 159 -16.19 5.14 4.38
CA ARG A 159 -17.04 6.32 4.60
C ARG A 159 -16.55 7.45 3.72
N VAL A 160 -17.42 7.99 2.87
CA VAL A 160 -17.10 9.08 1.95
C VAL A 160 -18.04 10.25 2.21
N GLU A 161 -17.53 11.49 2.18
CA GLU A 161 -18.38 12.66 2.36
C GLU A 161 -19.41 12.73 1.23
N ARG A 162 -20.69 12.69 1.58
CA ARG A 162 -21.81 12.57 0.63
C ARG A 162 -21.81 13.67 -0.42
N ARG A 163 -21.37 14.88 -0.07
CA ARG A 163 -21.25 16.03 -0.99
C ARG A 163 -20.18 15.86 -2.06
N THR A 164 -19.22 14.97 -1.81
CA THR A 164 -18.07 14.71 -2.70
C THR A 164 -18.23 13.45 -3.52
N LEU A 165 -19.16 12.57 -3.12
CA LEU A 165 -19.72 11.55 -4.01
C LEU A 165 -20.45 12.30 -5.14
N GLY A 166 -19.73 12.56 -6.24
CA GLY A 166 -20.29 13.19 -7.41
C GLY A 166 -21.57 12.49 -7.87
N HIS A 167 -22.48 13.22 -8.52
CA HIS A 167 -23.78 12.76 -9.02
C HIS A 167 -23.73 11.59 -10.03
N ALA A 168 -22.57 11.01 -10.28
CA ALA A 168 -22.40 9.81 -11.10
C ALA A 168 -22.61 8.56 -10.24
N ALA A 169 -23.85 8.32 -9.82
CA ALA A 169 -24.33 6.95 -9.76
C ALA A 169 -24.45 6.45 -11.22
N PRO A 170 -24.12 5.18 -11.51
CA PRO A 170 -24.48 4.58 -12.80
C PRO A 170 -26.00 4.61 -13.04
#